data_AF-A0A494WUP3-F1
#
_entry.id   AF-A0A494WUP3-F1
#
_cell.length_a   1.000
_cell.length_b   1.000
_cell.length_c   1.000
_cell.angle_alpha   90.00
_cell.angle_beta   90.00
_cell.angle_gamma   90.00
#
_symmetry.space_group_name_H-M   'P 1'
#
loop_
_entity.id
_entity.type
_entity.pdbx_description
1 polymer ?
#
loop_
_entity_poly.entity_id
_entity_poly.type
_entity_poly.pdbx_seq_one_letter_code
_entity_poly.pdbx_strand_id
1 'polypeptide(L)' 'MANIDDLLGKLEVPCQACKGEGYIGGVDDDGMIHENVCPECRGKKYMPSEVGRKLLDFIRKYLCEEQNCRWWL' A
#
# COMPACT_ATOMS: atom_id res chain seq x y z
N MET A 1 13.51 -16.37 19.23
CA MET A 1 13.03 -16.50 17.83
C MET A 1 12.27 -15.22 17.53
N ALA A 2 12.56 -14.54 16.41
CA ALA A 2 11.80 -13.35 16.04
C ALA A 2 10.37 -13.77 15.65
N ASN A 3 9.36 -13.07 16.16
CA ASN A 3 7.98 -13.28 15.74
C ASN A 3 7.84 -12.81 14.28
N ILE A 4 7.19 -13.61 13.43
CA ILE A 4 6.94 -13.26 12.04
C ILE A 4 6.05 -12.02 11.93
N ASP A 5 5.15 -11.80 12.88
CA ASP A 5 4.27 -10.62 12.91
C ASP A 5 5.08 -9.32 13.12
N ASP A 6 6.13 -9.37 13.95
CA ASP A 6 7.06 -8.24 14.15
C ASP A 6 7.89 -7.94 12.89
N LEU A 7 8.12 -8.95 12.06
CA LEU A 7 8.80 -8.79 10.77
C LEU A 7 7.85 -8.21 9.72
N LEU A 8 6.61 -8.70 9.67
CA LEU A 8 5.57 -8.19 8.76
C LEU A 8 5.26 -6.72 9.04
N GLY A 9 5.19 -6.31 10.32
CA GLY A 9 5.01 -4.91 10.70
C GLY A 9 6.13 -3.96 10.26
N LYS A 10 7.29 -4.48 9.83
CA LYS A 10 8.39 -3.69 9.23
C LYS A 10 8.32 -3.61 7.70
N LEU A 11 7.49 -4.42 7.05
CA LEU A 11 7.35 -4.46 5.59
C LEU A 11 6.36 -3.41 5.07
N GLU A 12 5.50 -2.88 5.93
CA GLU A 12 4.50 -1.89 5.58
C GLU A 12 4.56 -0.66 6.48
N VAL A 13 4.12 0.47 5.95
CA VAL A 13 3.96 1.73 6.67
C VAL A 13 2.60 2.33 6.31
N PRO A 14 1.94 3.05 7.22
CA PRO A 14 0.71 3.78 6.89
C PRO A 14 0.95 4.69 5.69
N CYS A 15 -0.02 4.70 4.76
CA CYS A 15 -0.01 5.59 3.62
C CYS A 15 0.06 7.04 4.11
N GLN A 16 1.10 7.77 3.72
CA GLN A 16 1.30 9.14 4.20
C GLN A 16 0.21 10.10 3.72
N ALA A 17 -0.36 9.86 2.54
CA ALA A 17 -1.40 10.72 1.96
C ALA A 17 -2.75 10.63 2.69
N CYS A 18 -3.18 9.43 3.07
CA CYS A 18 -4.44 9.23 3.82
C CYS A 18 -4.23 8.89 5.31
N LYS A 19 -2.99 8.90 5.79
CA LYS A 19 -2.61 8.55 7.18
C LYS A 19 -3.13 7.20 7.67
N GLY A 20 -3.34 6.24 6.77
CA GLY A 20 -3.88 4.92 7.11
C GLY A 20 -5.41 4.79 7.01
N GLU A 21 -6.13 5.84 6.63
CA GLU A 21 -7.59 5.78 6.48
C GLU A 21 -8.02 5.00 5.23
N GLY A 22 -7.21 5.07 4.15
CA GLY A 22 -7.52 4.50 2.85
C GLY A 22 -8.36 5.41 1.95
N TYR A 23 -8.87 6.50 2.52
CA TYR A 23 -9.68 7.50 1.83
C TYR A 23 -9.12 8.90 2.11
N ILE A 24 -9.40 9.84 1.22
CA ILE A 24 -9.12 11.25 1.43
C ILE A 24 -10.46 11.97 1.37
N GLY A 25 -10.79 12.68 2.45
CA GLY A 25 -11.98 13.52 2.48
C GLY A 25 -11.85 14.64 1.46
N GLY A 26 -12.83 14.73 0.56
CA GLY A 26 -13.09 15.91 -0.26
C GLY A 26 -14.44 16.50 0.12
N VAL A 27 -14.58 17.80 -0.03
CA VAL A 27 -15.88 18.47 0.01
C VAL A 27 -16.18 18.89 -1.41
N ASP A 28 -17.33 18.51 -1.96
CA ASP A 28 -17.77 18.99 -3.26
C ASP A 28 -18.33 20.42 -3.17
N ASP A 29 -18.70 21.00 -4.31
CA ASP A 29 -19.23 22.38 -4.37
C ASP A 29 -20.55 22.55 -3.60
N ASP A 30 -21.26 21.44 -3.32
CA ASP A 30 -22.52 21.40 -2.56
C ASP A 30 -22.30 21.21 -1.04
N GLY A 31 -21.04 21.15 -0.58
CA GLY A 31 -20.70 20.99 0.82
C GLY A 31 -20.83 19.56 1.35
N MET A 32 -21.01 18.57 0.46
CA MET A 32 -21.10 17.16 0.82
C MET A 32 -19.69 16.56 0.97
N ILE A 33 -19.49 15.81 2.06
CA ILE A 33 -18.25 15.08 2.29
C ILE A 33 -18.27 13.81 1.46
N HIS A 34 -17.30 13.68 0.55
CA HIS A 34 -17.05 12.46 -0.19
C HIS A 34 -15.77 11.79 0.29
N GLU A 35 -15.88 10.50 0.58
CA GLU A 35 -14.71 9.65 0.83
C GLU A 35 -14.17 9.16 -0.51
N ASN A 36 -13.23 9.90 -1.07
CA ASN A 36 -12.52 9.44 -2.26
C ASN A 36 -11.49 8.39 -1.88
N VAL A 37 -11.47 7.26 -2.59
CA VAL A 37 -10.41 6.26 -2.42
C VAL A 37 -9.06 6.94 -2.62
N CYS A 38 -8.16 6.80 -1.65
CA CYS A 38 -6.85 7.44 -1.71
C CYS A 38 -6.09 6.92 -2.95
N PRO A 39 -5.71 7.77 -3.92
CA PRO A 39 -5.09 7.32 -5.16
C PRO A 39 -3.71 6.71 -4.93
N GLU A 40 -3.00 7.15 -3.89
CA GLU A 40 -1.65 6.70 -3.54
C GLU A 40 -1.63 5.25 -3.05
N CYS A 41 -2.52 4.89 -2.10
CA CYS A 41 -2.62 3.52 -1.60
C CYS A 41 -3.76 2.71 -2.22
N ARG A 42 -4.57 3.34 -3.08
CA ARG A 42 -5.77 2.75 -3.71
C ARG A 42 -6.69 2.05 -2.71
N GLY A 43 -6.92 2.69 -1.56
CA GLY A 43 -7.78 2.13 -0.50
C GLY A 43 -7.10 1.11 0.42
N LYS A 44 -5.86 0.69 0.14
CA LYS A 44 -5.15 -0.34 0.92
C LYS A 44 -4.67 0.12 2.29
N LYS A 45 -4.78 1.42 2.60
CA LYS A 45 -4.37 2.07 3.87
C LYS A 45 -2.87 2.09 4.15
N TYR A 46 -2.16 1.03 3.78
CA TYR A 46 -0.73 0.85 3.97
C TYR A 46 -0.01 0.80 2.63
N MET A 47 1.28 1.12 2.67
CA MET A 47 2.19 1.00 1.54
C MET A 47 3.45 0.23 1.95
N PRO A 48 4.16 -0.39 1.00
CA PRO A 48 5.42 -1.04 1.30
C PRO A 48 6.45 -0.05 1.90
N SER A 49 7.06 -0.45 3.03
CA SER A 49 8.23 0.22 3.60
C SER A 49 9.43 0.10 2.65
N GLU A 50 10.57 0.74 2.97
CA GLU A 50 11.78 0.54 2.17
C GLU A 50 12.22 -0.93 2.10
N VAL A 51 12.13 -1.65 3.23
CA VAL A 51 12.44 -3.09 3.29
C VAL A 51 11.38 -3.88 2.51
N GLY A 52 10.10 -3.53 2.67
CA GLY A 52 9.01 -4.13 1.90
C GLY A 52 9.19 -3.98 0.39
N ARG A 53 9.61 -2.80 -0.08
CA ARG A 53 9.92 -2.55 -1.50
C ARG A 53 11.04 -3.45 -2.01
N LYS A 54 12.16 -3.55 -1.28
CA LYS A 54 13.28 -4.44 -1.65
C LYS A 54 12.86 -5.91 -1.71
N LEU A 55 11.99 -6.35 -0.79
CA LEU A 55 11.44 -7.70 -0.82
C LEU A 55 10.53 -7.93 -2.02
N LEU A 56 9.65 -6.98 -2.33
CA LEU A 56 8.80 -7.05 -3.53
C LEU A 56 9.62 -7.09 -4.81
N ASP A 57 10.68 -6.29 -4.90
CA ASP A 57 11.60 -6.28 -6.05
C ASP A 57 12.35 -7.61 -6.19
N PHE A 58 12.80 -8.19 -5.07
CA PHE A 58 13.38 -9.53 -5.05
C PHE A 58 12.39 -10.59 -5.56
N ILE A 59 11.17 -10.60 -5.00
CA ILE A 59 10.12 -11.53 -5.41
C ILE A 59 9.82 -11.35 -6.90
N ARG A 60 9.64 -10.13 -7.37
CA ARG A 60 9.39 -9.85 -8.79
C ARG A 60 10.51 -10.35 -9.68
N LYS A 61 11.76 -10.11 -9.30
CA LYS A 61 12.92 -10.54 -10.09
C LYS A 61 12.97 -12.05 -10.31
N TYR A 62 12.61 -12.85 -9.31
CA TYR A 62 12.79 -14.30 -9.35
C TYR A 62 11.52 -15.11 -9.56
N LEU A 63 10.34 -14.55 -9.26
CA LEU A 63 9.05 -15.23 -9.38
C LEU A 63 8.21 -14.71 -10.56
N CYS A 64 8.52 -13.55 -11.15
CA CYS A 64 7.72 -12.97 -12.23
C CYS A 64 8.29 -13.18 -13.64
N GLU A 65 9.37 -13.96 -13.83
CA GLU A 65 9.87 -14.30 -15.17
C GLU A 65 8.94 -15.27 -15.93
N GLU A 66 8.11 -16.07 -15.26
CA GLU A 66 7.45 -17.21 -15.91
C GLU A 66 5.94 -17.13 -16.18
N GLN A 67 5.24 -16.05 -15.83
CA GLN A 67 3.91 -15.73 -16.39
C GLN A 67 3.36 -14.43 -15.81
N ASN A 68 3.31 -13.38 -16.63
CA ASN A 68 2.32 -12.31 -16.57
C ASN A 68 1.98 -11.79 -15.15
N CYS A 69 2.99 -11.32 -14.41
CA CYS A 69 2.81 -10.67 -13.12
C CYS A 69 2.15 -9.30 -13.26
N ARG A 70 0.86 -9.30 -13.59
CA ARG A 70 -0.01 -8.12 -13.59
C ARG A 70 -0.48 -7.84 -12.16
N TRP A 71 0.46 -7.66 -11.24
CA TRP A 71 0.17 -7.21 -9.88
C TRP A 71 0.03 -5.69 -9.90
N TRP A 72 -1.21 -5.21 -10.00
CA TRP A 72 -1.59 -3.80 -9.89
C TRP A 72 -1.22 -3.28 -8.49
N LEU A 73 0.02 -2.78 -8.33
CA LEU A 73 0.37 -1.82 -7.29
C LEU A 73 -0.28 -0.48 -7.63
#